data_AF-A0A9Q4KM32-F1
#
_entry.id   AF-A0A9Q4KM32-F1
#
_cell.length_a   1.000
_cell.length_b   1.000
_cell.length_c   1.000
_cell.angle_alpha   90.00
_cell.angle_beta   90.00
_cell.angle_gamma   90.00
#
_symmetry.space_group_name_H-M   'P 1'
#
loop_
_entity.id
_entity.type
_entity.pdbx_description
1 polymer ?
#
loop_
_entity_poly.entity_id
_entity_poly.type
_entity_poly.pdbx_seq_one_letter_code
_entity_poly.pdbx_strand_id
1 'polypeptide(L)'
;MKKAFFILFLVLNLSFSKDLVDDFFEEIISSCYLKNYDGLKQMLDENKSIANSQIKGIRALDFILNLDSFKIDKLNNPKFDKILNEINFKACKIKILEILTNYDLNISYLVKDTYTPLVTILDNKFLSNKEKIKISQILLKNQTDDFKSISRINSAWQISIVEAAYLKNDLEMFKAYLEMGFIFDDTLAYIMLSPYFKYPKIIDVFSTKKADKSLLTKMENDREFLKELELSYKYSLHFVKILHSKKIYFDINKISAYLKLYEFMKFVKDKKNSDLLLVFIIGYLK
;
A
#
# COMPACT_ATOMS: atom_id res chain seq x y z
N MET A 1 -0.88 -42.69 4.19
CA MET A 1 0.60 -42.71 4.02
C MET A 1 1.17 -41.50 3.27
N LYS A 2 0.59 -40.98 2.18
CA LYS A 2 1.15 -39.82 1.44
C LYS A 2 1.08 -38.45 2.16
N LYS A 3 0.00 -38.18 2.91
CA LYS A 3 -0.16 -36.94 3.70
C LYS A 3 0.79 -36.89 4.90
N ALA A 4 0.89 -37.97 5.65
CA ALA A 4 1.73 -38.06 6.85
C ALA A 4 3.22 -37.88 6.54
N PHE A 5 3.72 -38.44 5.44
CA PHE A 5 5.14 -38.34 5.08
C PHE A 5 5.55 -36.93 4.59
N PHE A 6 4.63 -36.20 3.95
CA PHE A 6 4.91 -34.83 3.51
C PHE A 6 4.78 -33.82 4.64
N ILE A 7 3.79 -33.99 5.52
CA ILE A 7 3.71 -33.26 6.78
C ILE A 7 5.00 -33.51 7.58
N LEU A 8 5.43 -34.78 7.71
CA LEU A 8 6.70 -35.11 8.37
C LEU A 8 7.92 -34.47 7.68
N PHE A 9 7.94 -34.30 6.35
CA PHE A 9 9.05 -33.66 5.64
C PHE A 9 9.04 -32.12 5.74
N LEU A 10 7.85 -31.50 5.77
CA LEU A 10 7.68 -30.06 6.03
C LEU A 10 8.03 -29.73 7.48
N VAL A 11 7.48 -30.49 8.43
CA VAL A 11 7.84 -30.50 9.85
C VAL A 11 9.36 -30.73 9.97
N LEU A 12 9.95 -31.82 9.49
CA LEU A 12 11.41 -32.04 9.63
C LEU A 12 12.33 -30.95 9.03
N ASN A 13 11.90 -30.17 8.04
CA ASN A 13 12.67 -29.04 7.51
C ASN A 13 12.34 -27.69 8.17
N LEU A 14 11.19 -27.56 8.84
CA LEU A 14 10.75 -26.34 9.54
C LEU A 14 10.95 -26.45 11.08
N SER A 15 10.93 -27.66 11.65
CA SER A 15 10.96 -27.97 13.09
C SER A 15 12.35 -27.94 13.72
N PHE A 16 13.34 -27.28 13.12
CA PHE A 16 14.65 -27.07 13.75
C PHE A 16 14.67 -25.88 14.73
N SER A 17 13.50 -25.51 15.26
CA SER A 17 13.33 -24.41 16.20
C SER A 17 12.19 -24.75 17.15
N LYS A 18 12.50 -24.87 18.44
CA LYS A 18 11.57 -25.24 19.52
C LYS A 18 10.72 -24.05 20.01
N ASP A 19 10.50 -23.06 19.17
CA ASP A 19 9.73 -21.86 19.53
C ASP A 19 8.34 -21.93 18.88
N LEU A 20 7.32 -21.56 19.65
CA LEU A 20 5.88 -21.49 19.31
C LEU A 20 5.54 -20.74 17.98
N VAL A 21 6.53 -20.07 17.40
CA VAL A 21 6.48 -19.33 16.13
C VAL A 21 6.59 -20.27 14.94
N ASP A 22 7.46 -21.27 15.06
CA ASP A 22 7.70 -22.25 14.01
C ASP A 22 6.48 -23.16 13.88
N ASP A 23 5.84 -23.53 14.99
CA ASP A 23 4.55 -24.21 15.00
C ASP A 23 3.45 -23.41 14.27
N PHE A 24 3.45 -22.07 14.42
CA PHE A 24 2.45 -21.22 13.75
C PHE A 24 2.69 -21.11 12.24
N PHE A 25 3.96 -21.03 11.81
CA PHE A 25 4.32 -21.06 10.38
C PHE A 25 4.04 -22.43 9.75
N GLU A 26 4.35 -23.51 10.46
CA GLU A 26 4.04 -24.88 10.05
C GLU A 26 2.53 -25.08 9.91
N GLU A 27 1.73 -24.56 10.85
CA GLU A 27 0.27 -24.65 10.80
C GLU A 27 -0.29 -23.84 9.63
N ILE A 28 0.26 -22.66 9.31
CA ILE A 28 -0.11 -21.89 8.12
C ILE A 28 0.11 -22.71 6.84
N ILE A 29 1.28 -23.31 6.68
CA ILE A 29 1.61 -24.11 5.49
C ILE A 29 0.76 -25.38 5.44
N SER A 30 0.57 -26.05 6.58
CA SER A 30 -0.29 -27.23 6.70
C SER A 30 -1.74 -26.91 6.36
N SER A 31 -2.25 -25.76 6.83
CA SER A 31 -3.58 -25.25 6.51
C SER A 31 -3.75 -25.00 5.00
N CYS A 32 -2.75 -24.39 4.35
CA CYS A 32 -2.75 -24.20 2.90
C CYS A 32 -2.79 -25.52 2.12
N TYR A 33 -2.03 -26.51 2.59
CA TYR A 33 -1.94 -27.81 1.96
C TYR A 33 -3.23 -28.64 2.13
N LEU A 34 -3.75 -28.70 3.36
CA LEU A 34 -4.91 -29.51 3.72
C LEU A 34 -6.24 -28.84 3.37
N LYS A 35 -6.24 -27.52 3.11
CA LYS A 35 -7.45 -26.69 2.96
C LYS A 35 -8.37 -26.78 4.17
N ASN A 36 -7.79 -26.99 5.35
CA ASN A 36 -8.46 -27.00 6.64
C ASN A 36 -7.73 -25.97 7.52
N TYR A 37 -8.48 -25.08 8.17
CA TYR A 37 -7.95 -23.96 8.96
C TYR A 37 -8.36 -24.05 10.43
N ASP A 38 -8.95 -25.16 10.87
CA ASP A 38 -9.45 -25.29 12.24
C ASP A 38 -8.32 -25.36 13.27
N GLY A 39 -7.18 -25.98 12.92
CA GLY A 39 -5.97 -25.96 13.74
C GLY A 39 -5.43 -24.54 13.92
N LEU A 40 -5.30 -23.79 12.82
CA LEU A 40 -4.93 -22.37 12.86
C LEU A 40 -5.85 -21.53 13.76
N LYS A 41 -7.17 -21.71 13.67
CA LYS A 41 -8.13 -20.99 14.53
C LYS A 41 -7.95 -21.38 16.00
N GLN A 42 -7.82 -22.68 16.29
CA GLN A 42 -7.61 -23.16 17.65
C GLN A 42 -6.36 -22.55 18.27
N MET A 43 -5.23 -22.52 17.55
CA MET A 43 -4.00 -21.87 18.02
C MET A 43 -4.19 -20.38 18.34
N LEU A 44 -4.95 -19.66 17.50
CA LEU A 44 -5.25 -18.25 17.70
C LEU A 44 -6.23 -18.01 18.87
N ASP A 45 -7.20 -18.90 19.07
CA ASP A 45 -8.14 -18.86 20.19
C ASP A 45 -7.42 -19.10 21.53
N GLU A 46 -6.49 -20.06 21.56
CA GLU A 46 -5.68 -20.39 22.74
C GLU A 46 -4.66 -19.29 23.07
N ASN A 47 -4.13 -18.59 22.05
CA ASN A 47 -3.16 -17.53 22.25
C ASN A 47 -3.30 -16.41 21.21
N LYS A 48 -4.26 -15.51 21.46
CA LYS A 48 -4.54 -14.33 20.62
C LYS A 48 -3.31 -13.44 20.40
N SER A 49 -2.36 -13.44 21.34
CA SER A 49 -1.14 -12.64 21.24
C SER A 49 -0.19 -13.13 20.14
N ILE A 50 -0.35 -14.35 19.61
CA ILE A 50 0.48 -14.85 18.50
C ILE A 50 0.33 -13.95 17.27
N ALA A 51 -0.89 -13.53 16.95
CA ALA A 51 -1.17 -12.63 15.82
C ALA A 51 -0.59 -11.21 16.04
N ASN A 52 -0.47 -10.77 17.30
CA ASN A 52 -0.18 -9.37 17.66
C ASN A 52 1.14 -9.14 18.41
N SER A 53 1.90 -10.18 18.69
CA SER A 53 3.18 -10.02 19.36
C SER A 53 4.14 -9.22 18.48
N GLN A 54 4.79 -8.21 19.05
CA GLN A 54 5.55 -7.19 18.31
C GLN A 54 6.57 -7.76 17.33
N ILE A 55 7.19 -8.90 17.61
CA ILE A 55 8.19 -9.49 16.70
C ILE A 55 7.60 -10.66 15.92
N LYS A 56 6.78 -11.51 16.55
CA LYS A 56 6.33 -12.77 15.94
C LYS A 56 5.11 -12.56 15.05
N GLY A 57 4.16 -11.72 15.45
CA GLY A 57 3.01 -11.33 14.63
C GLY A 57 3.43 -10.57 13.36
N ILE A 58 4.40 -9.67 13.47
CA ILE A 58 5.03 -8.96 12.34
C ILE A 58 5.61 -9.94 11.31
N ARG A 59 6.40 -10.91 11.78
CA ARG A 59 7.02 -11.92 10.91
C ARG A 59 5.99 -12.85 10.29
N ALA A 60 4.96 -13.23 11.04
CA ALA A 60 3.87 -14.06 10.54
C ALA A 60 3.09 -13.37 9.43
N LEU A 61 2.70 -12.11 9.63
CA LEU A 61 2.00 -11.34 8.61
C LEU A 61 2.89 -11.09 7.39
N ASP A 62 4.18 -10.78 7.56
CA ASP A 62 5.12 -10.65 6.43
C ASP A 62 5.23 -11.95 5.63
N PHE A 63 5.36 -13.10 6.29
CA PHE A 63 5.35 -14.41 5.62
C PHE A 63 4.07 -14.64 4.83
N ILE A 64 2.90 -14.41 5.45
CA ILE A 64 1.60 -14.59 4.80
C ILE A 64 1.47 -13.69 3.57
N LEU A 65 1.90 -12.43 3.67
CA LEU A 65 1.88 -11.48 2.56
C LEU A 65 2.81 -11.86 1.41
N ASN A 66 3.81 -12.72 1.66
CA ASN A 66 4.75 -13.22 0.66
C ASN A 66 4.50 -14.69 0.24
N LEU A 67 3.46 -15.37 0.74
CA LEU A 67 3.16 -16.78 0.41
C LEU A 67 3.02 -17.07 -1.09
N ASP A 68 2.55 -16.09 -1.86
CA ASP A 68 2.41 -16.18 -3.32
C ASP A 68 3.72 -16.04 -4.09
N SER A 69 4.76 -15.49 -3.44
CA SER A 69 6.11 -15.39 -3.98
C SER A 69 6.94 -16.65 -3.72
N PHE A 70 6.46 -17.56 -2.87
CA PHE A 70 7.14 -18.82 -2.56
C PHE A 70 7.24 -19.67 -3.83
N LYS A 71 8.45 -19.73 -4.37
CA LYS A 71 8.83 -20.69 -5.40
C LYS A 71 9.66 -21.76 -4.73
N ILE A 72 9.23 -23.01 -4.88
CA ILE A 72 10.04 -24.14 -4.49
C ILE A 72 10.94 -24.43 -5.69
N ASP A 73 12.24 -24.21 -5.53
CA ASP A 73 13.22 -24.64 -6.53
C ASP A 73 13.00 -26.14 -6.80
N LYS A 74 13.01 -26.52 -8.09
CA LYS A 74 12.73 -27.89 -8.56
C LYS A 74 13.27 -28.91 -7.58
N LEU A 75 12.38 -29.60 -6.87
CA LEU A 75 12.81 -30.68 -6.02
C LEU A 75 13.29 -31.81 -6.94
N ASN A 76 14.30 -32.55 -6.52
CA ASN A 76 14.70 -33.80 -7.18
C ASN A 76 13.64 -34.92 -6.99
N ASN A 77 12.36 -34.56 -6.87
CA ASN A 77 11.24 -35.48 -6.80
C ASN A 77 10.00 -34.92 -7.55
N PRO A 78 9.73 -35.40 -8.78
CA PRO A 78 8.66 -34.87 -9.63
C PRO A 78 7.24 -35.10 -9.08
N LYS A 79 7.04 -36.06 -8.16
CA LYS A 79 5.73 -36.24 -7.49
C LYS A 79 5.47 -35.15 -6.46
N PHE A 80 6.49 -34.68 -5.76
CA PHE A 80 6.35 -33.60 -4.78
C PHE A 80 6.24 -32.23 -5.46
N ASP A 81 7.01 -31.99 -6.52
CA ASP A 81 6.86 -30.80 -7.35
C ASP A 81 5.42 -30.64 -7.85
N LYS A 82 4.79 -31.72 -8.32
CA LYS A 82 3.41 -31.68 -8.80
C LYS A 82 2.43 -31.29 -7.70
N ILE A 83 2.57 -31.87 -6.52
CA ILE A 83 1.70 -31.62 -5.36
C ILE A 83 1.82 -30.17 -4.87
N LEU A 84 3.04 -29.64 -4.81
CA LEU A 84 3.32 -28.27 -4.38
C LEU A 84 2.84 -27.23 -5.41
N ASN A 85 2.99 -27.52 -6.70
CA ASN A 85 2.48 -26.69 -7.79
C ASN A 85 0.95 -26.67 -7.87
N GLU A 86 0.25 -27.63 -7.23
CA GLU A 86 -1.21 -27.66 -7.13
C GLU A 86 -1.76 -26.80 -5.96
N ILE A 87 -0.90 -26.31 -5.06
CA ILE A 87 -1.32 -25.44 -3.95
C ILE A 87 -1.59 -24.03 -4.48
N ASN A 88 -2.83 -23.57 -4.32
CA ASN A 88 -3.19 -22.19 -4.63
C ASN A 88 -2.85 -21.27 -3.44
N PHE A 89 -1.57 -20.85 -3.36
CA PHE A 89 -1.08 -19.98 -2.29
C PHE A 89 -1.81 -18.63 -2.22
N LYS A 90 -2.30 -18.10 -3.35
CA LYS A 90 -3.09 -16.86 -3.36
C LYS A 90 -4.42 -17.01 -2.63
N ALA A 91 -5.15 -18.09 -2.94
CA ALA A 91 -6.42 -18.39 -2.25
C ALA A 91 -6.17 -18.69 -0.76
N CYS A 92 -5.09 -19.40 -0.45
CA CYS A 92 -4.74 -19.66 0.94
C CYS A 92 -4.42 -18.38 1.73
N LYS A 93 -3.59 -17.48 1.17
CA LYS A 93 -3.26 -16.18 1.76
C LYS A 93 -4.53 -15.42 2.15
N ILE A 94 -5.48 -15.30 1.23
CA ILE A 94 -6.74 -14.60 1.48
C ILE A 94 -7.49 -15.23 2.65
N LYS A 95 -7.58 -16.56 2.71
CA LYS A 95 -8.28 -17.27 3.79
C LYS A 95 -7.62 -17.08 5.14
N ILE A 96 -6.29 -17.13 5.20
CA ILE A 96 -5.54 -16.90 6.43
C ILE A 96 -5.76 -15.46 6.93
N LEU A 97 -5.67 -14.48 6.04
CA LEU A 97 -5.88 -13.08 6.41
C LEU A 97 -7.33 -12.81 6.87
N GLU A 98 -8.33 -13.45 6.25
CA GLU A 98 -9.72 -13.42 6.71
C GLU A 98 -9.89 -13.97 8.14
N ILE A 99 -9.06 -14.94 8.54
CA ILE A 99 -9.04 -15.49 9.90
C ILE A 99 -8.34 -14.51 10.84
N LEU A 100 -7.10 -14.10 10.53
CA LEU A 100 -6.27 -13.26 11.40
C LEU A 100 -6.90 -11.91 11.73
N THR A 101 -7.65 -11.32 10.80
CA THR A 101 -8.31 -10.02 11.01
C THR A 101 -9.47 -10.08 12.02
N ASN A 102 -9.86 -11.27 12.48
CA ASN A 102 -10.77 -11.43 13.62
C ASN A 102 -10.03 -11.45 14.97
N TYR A 103 -8.69 -11.39 14.98
CA TYR A 103 -7.83 -11.45 16.17
C TYR A 103 -7.02 -10.15 16.38
N ASP A 104 -7.60 -9.00 16.02
CA ASP A 104 -7.06 -7.65 16.29
C ASP A 104 -5.68 -7.36 15.67
N LEU A 105 -5.48 -7.76 14.41
CA LEU A 105 -4.18 -7.69 13.74
C LEU A 105 -3.63 -6.26 13.66
N ASN A 106 -2.48 -6.02 14.31
CA ASN A 106 -1.75 -4.76 14.14
C ASN A 106 -1.12 -4.70 12.73
N ILE A 107 -1.46 -3.67 11.95
CA ILE A 107 -0.87 -3.40 10.63
C ILE A 107 -0.14 -2.04 10.54
N SER A 108 0.00 -1.32 11.66
CA SER A 108 0.69 -0.03 11.73
C SER A 108 2.21 -0.15 11.90
N TYR A 109 2.76 -1.36 11.78
CA TYR A 109 4.20 -1.60 11.89
C TYR A 109 4.92 -1.45 10.54
N LEU A 110 6.25 -1.29 10.59
CA LEU A 110 7.09 -1.25 9.40
C LEU A 110 7.65 -2.64 9.07
N VAL A 111 7.40 -3.11 7.86
CA VAL A 111 8.08 -4.23 7.22
C VAL A 111 9.48 -3.75 6.84
N LYS A 112 10.52 -4.48 7.30
CA LYS A 112 11.93 -4.17 7.05
C LYS A 112 12.30 -2.71 7.38
N ASP A 113 11.68 -2.14 8.41
CA ASP A 113 11.83 -0.75 8.86
C ASP A 113 11.56 0.32 7.78
N THR A 114 10.92 -0.07 6.66
CA THR A 114 10.80 0.76 5.46
C THR A 114 9.37 1.08 5.08
N TYR A 115 8.42 0.16 5.20
CA TYR A 115 7.06 0.39 4.70
C TYR A 115 6.00 -0.45 5.44
N THR A 116 4.75 0.01 5.52
CA THR A 116 3.68 -0.76 6.16
C THR A 116 3.22 -1.96 5.31
N PRO A 117 2.52 -2.95 5.90
CA PRO A 117 1.88 -4.05 5.17
C PRO A 117 1.10 -3.67 3.90
N LEU A 118 0.37 -2.55 3.91
CA LEU A 118 -0.39 -2.08 2.74
C LEU A 118 0.51 -1.72 1.56
N VAL A 119 1.68 -1.16 1.84
CA VAL A 119 2.67 -0.81 0.82
C VAL A 119 3.33 -2.09 0.28
N THR A 120 3.59 -3.08 1.13
CA THR A 120 4.07 -4.41 0.70
C THR A 120 3.10 -5.03 -0.33
N ILE A 121 1.79 -4.91 -0.09
CA ILE A 121 0.75 -5.41 -1.00
C ILE A 121 0.75 -4.64 -2.32
N LEU A 122 0.87 -3.31 -2.26
CA LEU A 122 0.97 -2.47 -3.45
C LEU A 122 2.15 -2.91 -4.34
N ASP A 123 3.27 -3.27 -3.74
CA ASP A 123 4.52 -3.60 -4.43
C ASP A 123 4.62 -5.06 -4.90
N ASN A 124 3.68 -5.90 -4.45
CA ASN A 124 3.66 -7.30 -4.81
C ASN A 124 3.33 -7.48 -6.30
N LYS A 125 4.28 -8.02 -7.06
CA LYS A 125 4.18 -8.27 -8.52
C LYS A 125 3.43 -9.55 -8.88
N PHE A 126 3.20 -10.44 -7.91
CA PHE A 126 2.49 -11.71 -8.10
C PHE A 126 0.97 -11.56 -7.94
N LEU A 127 0.51 -10.47 -7.33
CA LEU A 127 -0.90 -10.14 -7.17
C LEU A 127 -1.41 -9.21 -8.28
N SER A 128 -2.60 -9.51 -8.80
CA SER A 128 -3.38 -8.55 -9.60
C SER A 128 -3.95 -7.44 -8.70
N ASN A 129 -4.31 -6.29 -9.27
CA ASN A 129 -4.93 -5.21 -8.52
C ASN A 129 -6.21 -5.64 -7.80
N LYS A 130 -7.06 -6.45 -8.44
CA LYS A 130 -8.23 -7.05 -7.79
C LYS A 130 -7.88 -7.83 -6.52
N GLU A 131 -6.78 -8.59 -6.53
CA GLU A 131 -6.30 -9.34 -5.37
C GLU A 131 -5.72 -8.40 -4.30
N LYS A 132 -4.92 -7.41 -4.69
CA LYS A 132 -4.37 -6.39 -3.79
C LYS A 132 -5.47 -5.61 -3.07
N ILE A 133 -6.51 -5.20 -3.79
CA ILE A 133 -7.69 -4.51 -3.25
C ILE A 133 -8.37 -5.39 -2.21
N LYS A 134 -8.67 -6.65 -2.56
CA LYS A 134 -9.33 -7.58 -1.64
C LYS A 134 -8.50 -7.79 -0.37
N ILE A 135 -7.20 -8.00 -0.51
CA ILE A 135 -6.29 -8.20 0.63
C ILE A 135 -6.23 -6.94 1.50
N SER A 136 -6.14 -5.75 0.90
CA SER A 136 -6.13 -4.48 1.63
C SER A 136 -7.44 -4.27 2.41
N GLN A 137 -8.59 -4.56 1.80
CA GLN A 137 -9.89 -4.51 2.48
C GLN A 137 -9.98 -5.49 3.66
N ILE A 138 -9.42 -6.69 3.51
CA ILE A 138 -9.36 -7.66 4.59
C ILE A 138 -8.53 -7.09 5.74
N LEU A 139 -7.32 -6.58 5.48
CA LEU A 139 -6.45 -6.02 6.53
C LEU A 139 -7.06 -4.83 7.25
N LEU A 140 -7.86 -4.02 6.55
CA LEU A 140 -8.54 -2.87 7.13
C LEU A 140 -9.81 -3.24 7.89
N LYS A 141 -10.26 -4.49 7.79
CA LYS A 141 -11.42 -4.98 8.54
C LYS A 141 -11.09 -4.93 10.03
N ASN A 142 -11.95 -4.24 10.79
CA ASN A 142 -11.82 -4.04 12.24
C ASN A 142 -10.60 -3.22 12.68
N GLN A 143 -9.91 -2.51 11.77
CA GLN A 143 -8.77 -1.70 12.14
C GLN A 143 -9.21 -0.42 12.86
N THR A 144 -8.59 -0.13 14.00
CA THR A 144 -8.79 1.10 14.79
C THR A 144 -7.61 2.07 14.73
N ASP A 145 -6.47 1.62 14.18
CA ASP A 145 -5.27 2.43 14.02
C ASP A 145 -5.51 3.66 13.12
N ASP A 146 -4.72 4.71 13.37
CA ASP A 146 -4.71 5.92 12.56
C ASP A 146 -4.33 5.62 11.10
N PHE A 147 -5.13 6.15 10.18
CA PHE A 147 -4.98 5.89 8.74
C PHE A 147 -3.66 6.44 8.18
N LYS A 148 -3.14 7.56 8.73
CA LYS A 148 -1.81 8.06 8.33
C LYS A 148 -0.72 7.09 8.78
N SER A 149 -0.83 6.52 9.98
CA SER A 149 0.13 5.53 10.49
C SER A 149 0.19 4.26 9.63
N ILE A 150 -0.96 3.63 9.34
CA ILE A 150 -1.00 2.37 8.56
C ILE A 150 -0.68 2.56 7.07
N SER A 151 -0.73 3.79 6.56
CA SER A 151 -0.43 4.11 5.16
C SER A 151 1.01 4.62 4.94
N ARG A 152 1.82 4.66 6.00
CA ARG A 152 3.12 5.33 5.99
C ARG A 152 4.19 4.54 5.22
N ILE A 153 4.98 5.29 4.45
CA ILE A 153 6.27 4.83 3.93
C ILE A 153 7.36 5.60 4.68
N ASN A 154 8.35 4.88 5.22
CA ASN A 154 9.51 5.47 5.86
C ASN A 154 10.52 5.91 4.79
N SER A 155 10.18 6.99 4.09
CA SER A 155 11.04 7.70 3.15
C SER A 155 11.36 9.12 3.62
N ALA A 156 12.36 9.76 3.01
CA ALA A 156 12.75 11.15 3.34
C ALA A 156 11.59 12.15 3.25
N TRP A 157 10.61 11.85 2.40
CA TRP A 157 9.31 12.48 2.33
C TRP A 157 8.33 11.45 2.88
N GLN A 158 7.66 11.71 4.00
CA GLN A 158 6.66 10.79 4.53
C GLN A 158 5.49 10.76 3.54
N ILE A 159 5.48 9.78 2.64
CA ILE A 159 4.42 9.62 1.64
C ILE A 159 3.39 8.60 2.12
N SER A 160 2.13 8.86 1.80
CA SER A 160 1.02 7.97 2.09
C SER A 160 0.83 6.90 1.00
N ILE A 161 0.03 5.87 1.30
CA ILE A 161 -0.23 4.77 0.37
C ILE A 161 -0.90 5.23 -0.94
N VAL A 162 -1.74 6.26 -0.90
CA VAL A 162 -2.35 6.84 -2.10
C VAL A 162 -1.32 7.55 -2.96
N GLU A 163 -0.39 8.29 -2.36
CA GLU A 163 0.72 8.93 -3.09
C GLU A 163 1.68 7.89 -3.68
N ALA A 164 1.93 6.80 -2.95
CA ALA A 164 2.72 5.68 -3.46
C ALA A 164 2.07 5.04 -4.70
N ALA A 165 0.75 4.85 -4.71
CA ALA A 165 0.01 4.36 -5.87
C ALA A 165 0.08 5.33 -7.06
N TYR A 166 0.06 6.64 -6.79
CA TYR A 166 0.28 7.68 -7.81
C TYR A 166 1.69 7.59 -8.42
N LEU A 167 2.74 7.52 -7.60
CA LEU A 167 4.13 7.43 -8.07
C LEU A 167 4.39 6.17 -8.92
N LYS A 168 3.63 5.10 -8.66
CA LYS A 168 3.68 3.84 -9.43
C LYS A 168 2.80 3.86 -10.67
N ASN A 169 2.06 4.95 -10.93
CA ASN A 169 1.06 5.06 -11.99
C ASN A 169 0.00 3.93 -11.92
N ASP A 170 -0.38 3.54 -10.71
CA ASP A 170 -1.41 2.52 -10.47
C ASP A 170 -2.75 3.17 -10.12
N LEU A 171 -3.48 3.60 -11.15
CA LEU A 171 -4.71 4.37 -10.97
C LEU A 171 -5.83 3.55 -10.32
N GLU A 172 -5.84 2.24 -10.53
CA GLU A 172 -6.83 1.35 -9.95
C GLU A 172 -6.62 1.25 -8.44
N MET A 173 -5.38 1.00 -8.00
CA MET A 173 -5.05 1.00 -6.57
C MET A 173 -5.25 2.36 -5.93
N PHE A 174 -4.90 3.45 -6.62
CA PHE A 174 -5.14 4.82 -6.14
C PHE A 174 -6.63 5.06 -5.82
N LYS A 175 -7.52 4.74 -6.76
CA LYS A 175 -8.97 4.87 -6.56
C LYS A 175 -9.44 3.98 -5.43
N ALA A 176 -8.97 2.73 -5.37
CA ALA A 176 -9.39 1.80 -4.36
C ALA A 176 -8.99 2.27 -2.94
N TYR A 177 -7.79 2.80 -2.75
CA TYR A 177 -7.37 3.34 -1.46
C TYR A 177 -8.15 4.59 -1.06
N LEU A 178 -8.48 5.48 -2.01
CA LEU A 178 -9.40 6.58 -1.72
C LEU A 178 -10.79 6.07 -1.30
N GLU A 179 -11.30 5.03 -1.95
CA GLU A 179 -12.57 4.42 -1.56
C GLU A 179 -12.54 3.78 -0.17
N MET A 180 -11.38 3.23 0.21
CA MET A 180 -11.11 2.67 1.54
C MET A 180 -10.94 3.75 2.62
N GLY A 181 -10.89 5.04 2.26
CA GLY A 181 -10.85 6.15 3.23
C GLY A 181 -9.48 6.79 3.44
N PHE A 182 -8.45 6.41 2.67
CA PHE A 182 -7.14 7.07 2.69
C PHE A 182 -7.18 8.44 2.01
N ILE A 183 -7.87 9.39 2.64
CA ILE A 183 -8.14 10.71 2.10
C ILE A 183 -7.48 11.74 3.02
N PHE A 184 -6.29 12.18 2.63
CA PHE A 184 -5.49 13.11 3.40
C PHE A 184 -5.45 14.49 2.76
N ASP A 185 -5.30 15.48 3.62
CA ASP A 185 -5.36 16.90 3.31
C ASP A 185 -4.15 17.41 2.52
N ASP A 186 -3.05 16.67 2.52
CA ASP A 186 -1.78 16.95 1.84
C ASP A 186 -1.64 16.20 0.50
N THR A 187 -2.42 15.14 0.28
CA THR A 187 -2.35 14.30 -0.94
C THR A 187 -2.52 15.10 -2.22
N LEU A 188 -3.46 16.06 -2.28
CA LEU A 188 -3.66 16.88 -3.48
C LEU A 188 -2.44 17.74 -3.78
N ALA A 189 -1.90 18.42 -2.76
CA ALA A 189 -0.71 19.24 -2.90
C ALA A 189 0.50 18.40 -3.35
N TYR A 190 0.68 17.21 -2.78
CA TYR A 190 1.74 16.28 -3.18
C TYR A 190 1.65 15.89 -4.66
N ILE A 191 0.49 15.40 -5.11
CA ILE A 191 0.29 14.97 -6.51
C ILE A 191 0.55 16.12 -7.48
N MET A 192 0.09 17.33 -7.14
CA MET A 192 0.27 18.52 -7.95
C MET A 192 1.73 19.00 -8.00
N LEU A 193 2.49 18.85 -6.91
CA LEU A 193 3.88 19.29 -6.82
C LEU A 193 4.89 18.27 -7.35
N SER A 194 4.57 16.98 -7.31
CA SER A 194 5.50 15.89 -7.65
C SER A 194 6.21 16.06 -9.01
N PRO A 195 5.54 16.46 -10.11
CA PRO A 195 6.23 16.66 -11.40
C PRO A 195 7.34 17.73 -11.35
N TYR A 196 7.21 18.70 -10.45
CA TYR A 196 8.14 19.82 -10.33
C TYR A 196 9.42 19.45 -9.55
N PHE A 197 9.44 18.32 -8.84
CA PHE A 197 10.61 17.87 -8.08
C PHE A 197 11.83 17.55 -8.96
N LYS A 198 11.60 17.23 -10.25
CA LYS A 198 12.67 17.11 -11.27
C LYS A 198 13.43 18.43 -11.48
N TYR A 199 12.84 19.56 -11.11
CA TYR A 199 13.39 20.90 -11.28
C TYR A 199 13.57 21.62 -9.93
N PRO A 200 14.54 21.26 -9.08
CA PRO A 200 14.67 21.85 -7.73
C PRO A 200 14.65 23.39 -7.69
N LYS A 201 15.23 24.05 -8.70
CA LYS A 201 15.22 25.52 -8.83
C LYS A 201 13.82 26.12 -9.04
N ILE A 202 12.83 25.36 -9.51
CA ILE A 202 11.44 25.81 -9.61
C ILE A 202 10.76 25.78 -8.24
N ILE A 203 11.19 24.91 -7.33
CA ILE A 203 10.70 24.88 -5.95
C ILE A 203 11.18 26.12 -5.20
N ASP A 204 12.39 26.62 -5.47
CA ASP A 204 12.87 27.89 -4.91
C ASP A 204 11.97 29.09 -5.26
N VAL A 205 11.15 29.00 -6.30
CA VAL A 205 10.16 30.03 -6.67
C VAL A 205 9.00 30.06 -5.67
N PHE A 206 8.66 28.95 -5.01
CA PHE A 206 7.75 28.96 -3.84
C PHE A 206 8.27 29.87 -2.72
N SER A 207 9.58 30.11 -2.67
CA SER A 207 10.27 30.89 -1.65
C SER A 207 10.54 32.35 -2.04
N THR A 208 9.81 32.93 -3.00
CA THR A 208 9.86 34.36 -3.43
C THR A 208 10.96 34.76 -4.44
N LYS A 209 11.69 33.81 -5.03
CA LYS A 209 12.69 34.11 -6.07
C LYS A 209 12.05 34.19 -7.47
N LYS A 210 12.49 35.15 -8.29
CA LYS A 210 12.12 35.21 -9.72
C LYS A 210 12.62 33.94 -10.41
N ALA A 211 11.74 33.20 -11.07
CA ALA A 211 12.17 32.04 -11.85
C ALA A 211 12.95 32.49 -13.07
N ASP A 212 13.97 31.72 -13.40
CA ASP A 212 14.74 31.89 -14.62
C ASP A 212 13.86 31.57 -15.83
N LYS A 213 13.73 32.52 -16.77
CA LYS A 213 12.95 32.32 -18.00
C LYS A 213 13.43 31.11 -18.80
N SER A 214 14.74 30.83 -18.76
CA SER A 214 15.31 29.66 -19.45
C SER A 214 14.81 28.34 -18.85
N LEU A 215 14.55 28.29 -17.55
CA LEU A 215 13.99 27.13 -16.86
C LEU A 215 12.52 26.89 -17.28
N LEU A 216 11.71 27.95 -17.33
CA LEU A 216 10.31 27.85 -17.78
C LEU A 216 10.23 27.34 -19.22
N THR A 217 11.05 27.89 -20.13
CA THR A 217 11.11 27.41 -21.52
C THR A 217 11.61 25.97 -21.61
N LYS A 218 12.54 25.55 -20.76
CA LYS A 218 12.98 24.15 -20.70
C LYS A 218 11.83 23.23 -20.29
N MET A 219 11.06 23.59 -19.27
CA MET A 219 9.91 22.82 -18.80
C MET A 219 8.83 22.71 -19.88
N GLU A 220 8.50 23.82 -20.56
CA GLU A 220 7.52 23.84 -21.66
C GLU A 220 7.88 22.88 -22.80
N ASN A 221 9.16 22.54 -22.98
CA ASN A 221 9.66 21.65 -24.03
C ASN A 221 10.00 20.23 -23.54
N ASP A 222 9.96 19.97 -22.23
CA ASP A 222 10.25 18.64 -21.68
C ASP A 222 9.02 17.72 -21.79
N ARG A 223 9.04 16.85 -22.80
CA ARG A 223 7.95 15.90 -23.06
C ARG A 223 7.65 14.95 -21.90
N GLU A 224 8.66 14.56 -21.12
CA GLU A 224 8.46 13.66 -19.98
C GLU A 224 7.74 14.39 -18.86
N PHE A 225 8.20 15.61 -18.53
CA PHE A 225 7.55 16.48 -17.57
C PHE A 225 6.10 16.80 -17.96
N LEU A 226 5.82 17.10 -19.23
CA LEU A 226 4.45 17.36 -19.69
C LEU A 226 3.53 16.14 -19.54
N LYS A 227 4.04 14.92 -19.71
CA LYS A 227 3.29 13.68 -19.43
C LYS A 227 3.02 13.52 -17.94
N GLU A 228 4.01 13.83 -17.09
CA GLU A 228 3.84 13.80 -15.63
C GLU A 228 2.82 14.84 -15.15
N LEU A 229 2.77 16.03 -15.76
CA LEU A 229 1.73 17.04 -15.49
C LEU A 229 0.33 16.54 -15.85
N GLU A 230 0.17 15.91 -17.01
CA GLU A 230 -1.11 15.32 -17.42
C GLU A 230 -1.53 14.19 -16.46
N LEU A 231 -0.57 13.38 -16.03
CA LEU A 231 -0.80 12.32 -15.06
C LEU A 231 -1.22 12.91 -13.69
N SER A 232 -0.51 13.92 -13.21
CA SER A 232 -0.82 14.65 -11.99
C SER A 232 -2.25 15.21 -12.02
N TYR A 233 -2.66 15.85 -13.12
CA TYR A 233 -4.03 16.34 -13.29
C TYR A 233 -5.07 15.22 -13.24
N LYS A 234 -4.81 14.10 -13.92
CA LYS A 234 -5.72 12.95 -13.93
C LYS A 234 -5.99 12.42 -12.52
N TYR A 235 -4.94 12.27 -11.71
CA TYR A 235 -5.05 11.77 -10.34
C TYR A 235 -5.69 12.80 -9.40
N SER A 236 -5.29 14.07 -9.52
CA SER A 236 -5.90 15.18 -8.78
C SER A 236 -7.39 15.28 -9.04
N LEU A 237 -7.82 15.14 -10.30
CA LEU A 237 -9.23 15.16 -10.67
C LEU A 237 -10.01 14.01 -10.01
N HIS A 238 -9.40 12.82 -9.94
CA HIS A 238 -10.00 11.68 -9.25
C HIS A 238 -10.12 11.90 -7.74
N PHE A 239 -9.10 12.49 -7.12
CA PHE A 239 -9.14 12.87 -5.71
C PHE A 239 -10.30 13.83 -5.43
N VAL A 240 -10.42 14.93 -6.18
CA VAL A 240 -11.52 15.90 -6.03
C VAL A 240 -12.89 15.28 -6.28
N LYS A 241 -13.01 14.34 -7.25
CA LYS A 241 -14.26 13.58 -7.46
C LYS A 241 -14.65 12.72 -6.26
N ILE A 242 -13.69 12.12 -5.56
CA ILE A 242 -13.97 11.36 -4.34
C ILE A 242 -14.41 12.28 -3.20
N LEU A 243 -13.77 13.44 -3.03
CA LEU A 243 -14.22 14.43 -2.04
C LEU A 243 -15.67 14.84 -2.30
N HIS A 244 -16.02 15.05 -3.58
CA HIS A 244 -17.38 15.35 -3.98
C HIS A 244 -18.35 14.23 -3.61
N SER A 245 -18.07 12.99 -4.04
CA SER A 245 -18.97 11.86 -3.86
C SER A 245 -19.19 11.51 -2.39
N LYS A 246 -18.15 11.64 -1.56
CA LYS A 246 -18.20 11.35 -0.12
C LYS A 246 -18.53 12.57 0.75
N LYS A 247 -18.70 13.76 0.15
CA LYS A 247 -18.92 15.04 0.86
C LYS A 247 -17.88 15.32 1.95
N ILE A 248 -16.60 15.11 1.61
CA ILE A 248 -15.48 15.34 2.53
C ILE A 248 -14.97 16.77 2.36
N TYR A 249 -14.77 17.45 3.49
CA TYR A 249 -14.25 18.81 3.57
C TYR A 249 -13.01 18.82 4.46
N PHE A 250 -12.09 19.74 4.19
CA PHE A 250 -10.90 19.97 5.01
C PHE A 250 -10.96 21.35 5.66
N ASP A 251 -10.16 21.49 6.72
CA ASP A 251 -10.06 22.72 7.53
C ASP A 251 -9.75 23.97 6.68
N ILE A 252 -10.60 24.99 6.81
CA ILE A 252 -10.47 26.32 6.24
C ILE A 252 -9.09 26.96 6.45
N ASN A 253 -8.40 26.66 7.55
CA ASN A 253 -7.08 27.22 7.87
C ASN A 253 -6.01 26.86 6.83
N LYS A 254 -6.27 25.85 5.99
CA LYS A 254 -5.36 25.40 4.93
C LYS A 254 -5.46 26.24 3.65
N ILE A 255 -6.44 27.14 3.53
CA ILE A 255 -6.65 27.99 2.34
C ILE A 255 -5.37 28.71 1.94
N SER A 256 -4.62 29.28 2.90
CA SER A 256 -3.42 30.06 2.61
C SER A 256 -2.34 29.25 1.88
N ALA A 257 -2.11 28.00 2.30
CA ALA A 257 -1.14 27.12 1.66
C ALA A 257 -1.58 26.77 0.22
N TYR A 258 -2.86 26.47 0.04
CA TYR A 258 -3.43 26.12 -1.26
C TYR A 258 -3.50 27.31 -2.23
N LEU A 259 -3.73 28.54 -1.74
CA LEU A 259 -3.64 29.76 -2.56
C LEU A 259 -2.22 30.01 -3.07
N LYS A 260 -1.20 29.75 -2.23
CA LYS A 260 0.21 29.84 -2.68
C LYS A 260 0.51 28.83 -3.78
N LEU A 261 0.03 27.58 -3.63
CA LEU A 261 0.14 26.56 -4.66
C LEU A 261 -0.59 26.97 -5.95
N TYR A 262 -1.77 27.57 -5.85
CA TYR A 262 -2.52 28.10 -7.00
C TYR A 262 -1.76 29.18 -7.75
N GLU A 263 -1.22 30.17 -7.07
CA GLU A 263 -0.42 31.22 -7.71
C GLU A 263 0.86 30.68 -8.33
N PHE A 264 1.49 29.69 -7.70
CA PHE A 264 2.61 28.96 -8.30
C PHE A 264 2.20 28.26 -9.61
N MET A 265 1.10 27.50 -9.62
CA MET A 265 0.64 26.79 -10.81
C MET A 265 0.29 27.75 -11.95
N LYS A 266 -0.29 28.91 -11.64
CA LYS A 266 -0.49 29.99 -12.63
C LYS A 266 0.82 30.52 -13.17
N PHE A 267 1.79 30.75 -12.30
CA PHE A 267 3.10 31.27 -12.69
C PHE A 267 3.83 30.33 -13.67
N VAL A 268 3.80 29.02 -13.41
CA VAL A 268 4.38 28.00 -14.31
C VAL A 268 3.47 27.62 -15.49
N LYS A 269 2.34 28.32 -15.66
CA LYS A 269 1.33 28.12 -16.71
C LYS A 269 0.69 26.73 -16.74
N ASP A 270 0.63 26.05 -15.60
CA ASP A 270 -0.14 24.81 -15.44
C ASP A 270 -1.62 25.11 -15.21
N LYS A 271 -2.31 25.39 -16.32
CA LYS A 271 -3.72 25.79 -16.31
C LYS A 271 -4.63 24.70 -15.75
N LYS A 272 -4.42 23.44 -16.14
CA LYS A 272 -5.32 22.33 -15.74
C LYS A 272 -5.30 22.12 -14.22
N ASN A 273 -4.11 22.09 -13.60
CA ASN A 273 -4.02 21.94 -12.16
C ASN A 273 -4.42 23.22 -11.42
N SER A 274 -4.11 24.41 -11.93
CA SER A 274 -4.56 25.66 -11.27
C SER A 274 -6.08 25.82 -11.27
N ASP A 275 -6.78 25.52 -12.38
CA ASP A 275 -8.24 25.55 -12.44
C ASP A 275 -8.87 24.53 -11.47
N LEU A 276 -8.33 23.31 -11.41
CA LEU A 276 -8.81 22.28 -10.48
C LEU A 276 -8.55 22.67 -9.01
N LEU A 277 -7.42 23.31 -8.72
CA LEU A 277 -7.08 23.76 -7.39
C LEU A 277 -8.01 24.87 -6.91
N LEU A 278 -8.44 25.77 -7.80
CA LEU A 278 -9.46 26.76 -7.49
C LEU A 278 -10.79 26.10 -7.11
N VAL A 279 -11.22 25.07 -7.85
CA VAL A 279 -12.40 24.26 -7.50
C VAL A 279 -12.22 23.60 -6.14
N PHE A 280 -11.04 23.07 -5.85
CA PHE A 280 -10.73 22.47 -4.55
C PHE A 280 -10.87 23.49 -3.40
N ILE A 281 -10.21 24.64 -3.53
CA ILE A 281 -10.19 25.70 -2.51
C ILE A 281 -11.61 26.19 -2.19
N ILE A 282 -12.41 26.49 -3.22
CA ILE A 282 -13.76 27.04 -3.05
C ILE A 282 -14.74 25.96 -2.56
N GLY A 283 -14.59 24.73 -3.04
CA GLY A 283 -15.57 23.67 -2.82
C GLY A 283 -15.36 22.87 -1.53
N TYR A 284 -14.09 22.71 -1.09
CA TYR A 284 -13.72 21.67 -0.13
C TYR A 284 -12.89 22.15 1.07
N LEU A 285 -12.57 23.45 1.17
CA LEU A 285 -12.02 24.05 2.38
C LEU A 285 -13.13 24.80 3.13
N LYS A 286 -13.48 24.36 4.34
CA LYS A 286 -14.61 24.86 5.14
C LYS A 286 -14.32 24.91 6.63
#